data_AF-A0A520EX99-F1
#
_entry.id   AF-A0A520EX99-F1
#
_cell.length_a   1.000
_cell.length_b   1.000
_cell.length_c   1.000
_cell.angle_alpha   90.00
_cell.angle_beta   90.00
_cell.angle_gamma   90.00
#
_symmetry.space_group_name_H-M   'P 1'
#
loop_
_entity.id
_entity.type
_entity.pdbx_description
1 polymer ?
#
loop_
_entity_poly.entity_id
_entity_poly.type
_entity_poly.pdbx_seq_one_letter_code
_entity_poly.pdbx_strand_id
1 'polypeptide(L)' 'MTGRVLAADGQPIGGAFVRLLDGGGEFTAEVVASGTGDFRFFAAPGDWTVRALSSSGNGTSTVSPTSAGVHNVDVTVGE' A
#
# COMPACT_ATOMS: atom_id res chain seq x y z
N MET A 1 8.11 3.60 -3.28
CA MET A 1 6.85 3.91 -2.56
C MET A 1 6.92 3.32 -1.17
N THR A 2 6.45 4.05 -0.17
CA THR A 2 6.40 3.61 1.24
C THR A 2 5.13 4.13 1.87
N GLY A 3 4.65 3.50 2.92
CA GLY A 3 3.48 3.99 3.65
C GLY A 3 3.12 3.04 4.76
N ARG A 4 1.98 3.30 5.39
CA ARG A 4 1.40 2.46 6.43
C ARG A 4 0.00 2.00 6.07
N VAL A 5 -0.33 0.82 6.55
CA VAL A 5 -1.72 0.37 6.61
C VAL A 5 -2.32 0.87 7.92
N LEU A 6 -3.43 1.60 7.83
CA LEU A 6 -4.11 2.24 8.96
C LEU A 6 -5.57 1.78 9.02
N ALA A 7 -6.12 1.64 10.21
CA ALA A 7 -7.56 1.56 10.42
C ALA A 7 -8.22 2.93 10.23
N ALA A 8 -9.56 2.96 10.14
CA ALA A 8 -10.33 4.19 9.98
C ALA A 8 -10.13 5.22 11.11
N ASP A 9 -9.77 4.77 12.30
CA ASP A 9 -9.43 5.61 13.45
C ASP A 9 -7.96 6.06 13.49
N GLY A 10 -7.16 5.65 12.50
CA GLY A 10 -5.77 6.02 12.34
C GLY A 10 -4.78 5.09 13.06
N GLN A 11 -5.25 4.05 13.75
CA GLN A 11 -4.34 3.06 14.35
C GLN A 11 -3.62 2.23 13.27
N PRO A 12 -2.31 1.95 13.44
CA PRO A 12 -1.59 1.11 12.49
C PRO A 12 -2.08 -0.35 12.53
N ILE A 13 -2.25 -0.94 11.35
CA ILE A 13 -2.60 -2.34 11.17
C ILE A 13 -1.36 -3.12 10.72
N GLY A 14 -0.80 -3.89 11.64
CA GLY A 14 0.33 -4.77 11.34
C GLY A 14 -0.08 -6.06 10.64
N GLY A 15 0.85 -6.65 9.88
CA GLY A 15 0.65 -7.97 9.26
C GLY A 15 -0.31 -8.00 8.08
N ALA A 16 -0.79 -6.85 7.60
CA ALA A 16 -1.60 -6.78 6.40
C ALA A 16 -0.81 -7.22 5.16
N PHE A 17 -1.46 -7.94 4.25
CA PHE A 17 -0.92 -8.21 2.92
C PHE A 17 -1.10 -6.95 2.07
N VAL A 18 -0.01 -6.39 1.56
CA VAL A 18 -0.03 -5.21 0.70
C VAL A 18 0.40 -5.64 -0.69
N ARG A 19 -0.47 -5.41 -1.68
CA ARG A 19 -0.25 -5.71 -3.09
C ARG A 19 0.01 -4.45 -3.87
N LEU A 20 0.95 -4.53 -4.80
CA LEU A 20 1.20 -3.51 -5.80
C LEU A 20 0.67 -4.00 -7.15
N LEU A 21 -0.16 -3.17 -7.78
CA LEU A 21 -0.72 -3.41 -9.10
C LEU A 21 -0.33 -2.26 -10.03
N ASP A 22 0.00 -2.55 -11.29
CA ASP A 22 0.33 -1.52 -12.27
C ASP A 22 -0.93 -0.75 -12.76
N GLY A 23 -0.74 0.22 -13.65
CA GLY A 23 -1.82 1.07 -14.18
C GLY A 23 -2.96 0.31 -14.90
N GLY A 24 -2.71 -0.91 -15.38
CA GLY A 24 -3.71 -1.82 -15.92
C GLY A 24 -4.43 -2.67 -14.86
N GLY A 25 -4.04 -2.56 -13.59
CA GLY A 25 -4.56 -3.37 -12.49
C GLY A 25 -3.95 -4.76 -12.41
N GLU A 26 -2.84 -5.02 -13.09
CA GLU A 26 -2.16 -6.31 -13.04
C GLU A 26 -1.25 -6.43 -11.82
N PHE A 27 -1.24 -7.60 -11.18
CA PHE A 27 -0.45 -7.87 -9.99
C PHE A 27 1.06 -7.84 -10.30
N THR A 28 1.80 -7.01 -9.58
CA THR A 28 3.26 -6.86 -9.76
C THR A 28 4.05 -7.42 -8.59
N ALA A 29 3.62 -7.16 -7.34
CA ALA A 29 4.32 -7.60 -6.14
C ALA A 29 3.41 -7.66 -4.91
N GLU A 30 3.82 -8.41 -3.89
CA GLU A 30 3.19 -8.43 -2.57
C GLU A 30 4.27 -8.35 -1.48
N VAL A 31 3.96 -7.61 -0.41
CA VAL A 31 4.73 -7.59 0.83
C VAL A 31 3.78 -7.73 2.01
N VAL A 32 4.30 -8.16 3.15
CA VAL A 32 3.56 -8.12 4.42
C VAL A 32 3.98 -6.87 5.19
N ALA A 33 3.00 -6.08 5.63
CA ALA A 33 3.23 -4.92 6.46
C ALA A 33 3.87 -5.32 7.79
N SER A 34 4.80 -4.51 8.28
CA SER A 34 5.45 -4.71 9.59
C SER A 34 4.44 -4.65 10.75
N GLY A 35 4.89 -4.90 11.98
CA GLY A 35 4.03 -4.81 13.18
C GLY A 35 3.41 -3.43 13.41
N THR A 36 4.01 -2.37 12.85
CA THR A 36 3.50 -0.98 12.90
C THR A 36 2.82 -0.55 11.59
N GLY A 37 2.49 -1.50 10.72
CA GLY A 37 1.77 -1.27 9.47
C GLY A 37 2.64 -0.74 8.33
N ASP A 38 3.92 -0.46 8.56
CA ASP A 38 4.81 0.08 7.53
C ASP A 38 5.12 -0.96 6.43
N PHE A 39 5.16 -0.49 5.18
CA PHE A 39 5.56 -1.27 4.01
C PHE A 39 6.39 -0.43 3.02
N ARG A 40 7.06 -1.11 2.08
CA ARG A 40 7.86 -0.46 1.02
C ARG A 40 7.89 -1.28 -0.27
N PHE A 41 7.71 -0.58 -1.39
CA PHE A 41 7.96 -1.09 -2.74
C PHE A 41 9.02 -0.26 -3.47
N PHE A 42 9.84 -0.93 -4.26
CA PHE A 42 10.73 -0.30 -5.23
C PHE A 42 10.11 -0.48 -6.61
N ALA A 43 9.62 0.61 -7.19
CA ALA A 43 9.00 0.61 -8.51
C ALA A 43 9.44 1.85 -9.29
N ALA A 44 9.47 1.71 -10.61
CA ALA A 44 9.73 2.83 -11.52
C ALA A 44 8.60 3.88 -11.45
N PRO A 45 8.85 5.11 -11.93
CA PRO A 45 7.79 6.08 -12.20
C PRO A 45 6.68 5.47 -13.06
N GLY A 46 5.42 5.79 -12.76
CA GLY A 46 4.25 5.21 -13.41
C GLY A 46 3.03 5.20 -12.48
N ASP A 47 1.90 4.74 -13.00
CA ASP A 47 0.67 4.59 -12.24
C ASP A 47 0.67 3.28 -11.46
N TRP A 48 0.40 3.39 -10.16
CA TRP A 48 0.41 2.27 -9.24
C TRP A 48 -0.83 2.29 -8.35
N THR A 49 -1.39 1.10 -8.14
CA THR A 49 -2.42 0.85 -7.13
C THR A 49 -1.81 0.03 -5.99
N VAL A 50 -1.95 0.51 -4.77
CA VAL A 50 -1.55 -0.19 -3.54
C VAL A 50 -2.80 -0.69 -2.84
N ARG A 51 -2.95 -2.00 -2.74
CA ARG A 51 -4.12 -2.65 -2.10
C ARG A 51 -3.71 -3.38 -0.85
N ALA A 52 -4.27 -3.00 0.29
CA ALA A 52 -4.06 -3.68 1.56
C ALA A 52 -5.23 -4.64 1.86
N LEU A 53 -4.90 -5.85 2.33
CA LEU A 53 -5.83 -6.84 2.83
C LEU A 53 -5.43 -7.22 4.26
N SER A 54 -6.36 -7.11 5.19
CA SER A 54 -6.15 -7.44 6.60
C SER A 54 -7.36 -8.15 7.18
N SER A 55 -7.24 -8.68 8.39
CA SER A 55 -8.39 -9.21 9.14
C SER A 55 -9.41 -8.14 9.53
N SER A 56 -9.00 -6.87 9.52
CA SER A 56 -9.84 -5.72 9.88
C SER A 56 -10.54 -5.09 8.66
N GLY A 57 -10.38 -5.69 7.47
CA GLY A 57 -10.93 -5.17 6.23
C GLY A 57 -9.87 -4.96 5.16
N ASN A 58 -10.28 -4.30 4.08
CA ASN A 58 -9.45 -4.04 2.91
C ASN A 58 -9.46 -2.54 2.55
N GLY A 59 -8.46 -2.13 1.77
CA GLY A 59 -8.25 -0.74 1.45
C GLY A 59 -7.40 -0.60 0.19
N THR A 60 -7.59 0.51 -0.53
CA THR A 60 -6.84 0.79 -1.75
C THR A 60 -6.46 2.26 -1.80
N SER A 61 -5.22 2.52 -2.20
CA SER A 61 -4.72 3.86 -2.53
C SER A 61 -4.01 3.83 -3.86
N THR A 62 -4.06 4.94 -4.60
CA THR A 62 -3.35 5.10 -5.87
C THR A 62 -2.23 6.13 -5.72
N VAL A 63 -1.16 5.94 -6.50
CA VAL A 63 -0.04 6.88 -6.55
C VAL A 63 0.57 6.84 -7.95
N SER A 64 0.90 8.02 -8.49
CA SER A 64 1.50 8.15 -9.84
C SER A 64 2.82 8.91 -9.78
N PRO A 65 3.91 8.31 -9.26
CA PRO A 65 5.23 8.94 -9.23
C PRO A 65 5.70 9.31 -10.65
N THR A 66 6.06 10.58 -10.86
CA THR A 66 6.61 11.05 -12.14
C THR A 66 8.13 11.00 -12.22
N SER A 67 8.80 10.72 -11.09
CA SER A 67 10.26 10.63 -10.99
C SER A 67 10.69 9.68 -9.89
N ALA A 68 11.95 9.25 -9.94
CA ALA A 68 12.55 8.42 -8.90
C ALA A 68 12.55 9.17 -7.56
N GLY A 69 12.25 8.46 -6.47
CA GLY A 69 12.19 9.06 -5.14
C GLY A 69 11.42 8.23 -4.13
N VAL A 70 11.30 8.76 -2.91
CA VAL A 70 10.40 8.22 -1.88
C VAL A 70 9.05 8.91 -2.02
N HIS A 71 8.01 8.11 -2.22
CA HIS A 71 6.64 8.56 -2.37
C HIS A 71 5.81 7.88 -1.28
N ASN A 72 5.16 8.69 -0.44
CA ASN A 72 4.32 8.24 0.66
C ASN A 72 2.92 7.88 0.16
N VAL A 73 2.43 6.70 0.54
CA VAL A 73 1.11 6.17 0.16
C VAL A 73 0.56 5.34 1.31
N ASP A 74 -0.19 5.99 2.20
CA ASP A 74 -0.90 5.28 3.27
C ASP A 74 -2.17 4.63 2.71
N VAL A 75 -2.55 3.50 3.29
CA VAL A 75 -3.76 2.76 2.92
C VAL A 75 -4.63 2.61 4.14
N THR A 76 -5.78 3.27 4.14
CA THR A 76 -6.80 3.06 5.16
C THR A 76 -7.63 1.83 4.81
N VAL A 77 -7.75 0.89 5.74
CA VAL A 77 -8.61 -0.29 5.61
C VAL A 77 -9.92 -0.08 6.36
N GLY A 78 -11.00 -0.61 5.79
CA GLY A 78 -12.33 -0.63 6.39
C GLY A 78 -13.12 -1.85 5.91
N GLU A 79 -14.29 -2.07 6.51
CA GLU A 79 -15.26 -3.09 6.10
C GLU A 79 -15.97 -2.72 4.79
#